data_AF-A0A662GHL7-F1
#
_entry.id   AF-A0A662GHL7-F1
#
_cell.length_a   1.000
_cell.length_b   1.000
_cell.length_c   1.000
_cell.angle_alpha   90.00
_cell.angle_beta   90.00
_cell.angle_gamma   90.00
#
_symmetry.space_group_name_H-M   'P 1'
#
loop_
_entity.id
_entity.type
_entity.pdbx_description
1 polymer ?
#
loop_
_entity_poly.entity_id
_entity_poly.type
_entity_poly.pdbx_seq_one_letter_code
_entity_poly.pdbx_strand_id
1 'polypeptide(L)'
;VQLYLKSLILELIGEIPRTHSIRELLGFLRKIEGIEVDKFIKTRREALIALEDAYLLSRYFLREYNREEAERLYEIAVEVIKFAEKFRRYTRD
;
A
#
# COMPACT_ATOMS: atom_id res chain seq x y z
N VAL A 1 2.78 5.59 -1.02
CA VAL A 1 2.38 4.25 -0.53
C VAL A 1 3.46 3.19 -0.71
N GLN A 2 3.88 2.90 -1.95
CA GLN A 2 4.82 1.80 -2.22
C GLN A 2 6.11 1.85 -1.39
N LEU A 3 6.80 2.99 -1.37
CA LEU A 3 8.04 3.18 -0.60
C LEU A 3 7.80 3.04 0.92
N TYR A 4 6.65 3.52 1.41
CA TYR A 4 6.27 3.39 2.81
C TYR A 4 6.15 1.91 3.21
N LEU A 5 5.38 1.13 2.45
CA LEU A 5 5.24 -0.31 2.71
C LEU A 5 6.59 -1.05 2.63
N LYS A 6 7.46 -0.67 1.69
CA LYS A 6 8.82 -1.23 1.60
C LYS A 6 9.67 -0.90 2.83
N SER A 7 9.62 0.35 3.32
CA SER A 7 10.30 0.76 4.54
C SER A 7 9.83 -0.05 5.74
N LEU A 8 8.51 -0.18 5.90
CA LEU A 8 7.94 -0.96 7.00
C LEU A 8 8.34 -2.44 6.92
N ILE A 9 8.27 -3.05 5.73
CA ILE A 9 8.67 -4.46 5.58
C ILE A 9 10.17 -4.63 5.86
N LEU A 10 11.02 -3.71 5.39
CA LEU A 10 12.44 -3.71 5.73
C LEU A 10 12.66 -3.65 7.25
N GLU A 11 11.93 -2.77 7.96
CA GLU A 11 12.02 -2.65 9.41
C GLU A 11 11.56 -3.93 10.14
N LEU A 12 10.55 -4.63 9.61
CA LEU A 12 9.99 -5.82 10.25
C LEU A 12 10.80 -7.10 10.00
N ILE A 13 11.37 -7.28 8.80
CA ILE A 13 12.00 -8.55 8.40
C ILE A 13 13.43 -8.40 7.87
N GLY A 14 13.98 -7.20 7.78
CA GLY A 14 15.35 -6.94 7.31
C GLY A 14 15.56 -7.05 5.79
N GLU A 15 14.50 -7.31 5.02
CA GLU A 15 14.56 -7.48 3.57
C GLU A 15 13.54 -6.61 2.83
N ILE A 16 13.94 -6.04 1.69
CA ILE A 16 13.05 -5.25 0.84
C ILE A 16 12.46 -6.14 -0.27
N PRO A 17 11.13 -6.26 -0.37
CA PRO A 17 10.51 -6.97 -1.48
C PRO A 17 10.83 -6.33 -2.84
N ARG A 18 11.23 -7.16 -3.81
CA ARG A 18 11.54 -6.74 -5.19
C ARG A 18 10.30 -6.61 -6.07
N THR A 19 9.24 -5.98 -5.56
CA THR A 19 7.99 -5.71 -6.28
C THR A 19 7.57 -4.24 -6.17
N HIS A 20 6.82 -3.76 -7.15
CA HIS A 20 6.15 -2.46 -7.10
C HIS A 20 4.65 -2.56 -6.80
N SER A 21 4.12 -3.79 -6.75
CA SER A 21 2.71 -4.02 -6.51
C SER A 21 2.34 -3.69 -5.06
N ILE A 22 1.40 -2.76 -4.88
CA ILE A 22 0.88 -2.42 -3.55
C ILE A 22 0.18 -3.63 -2.94
N ARG A 23 -0.58 -4.39 -3.73
CA ARG A 23 -1.29 -5.59 -3.26
C ARG A 23 -0.32 -6.70 -2.87
N GLU A 24 0.76 -6.91 -3.60
CA GLU A 24 1.79 -7.88 -3.18
C GLU A 24 2.51 -7.42 -1.91
N LEU A 25 2.87 -6.13 -1.80
CA LEU A 25 3.48 -5.57 -0.59
C LEU A 25 2.58 -5.74 0.65
N LEU A 26 1.28 -5.49 0.51
CA LEU A 26 0.30 -5.81 1.57
C LEU A 26 0.20 -7.32 1.83
N GLY A 27 0.40 -8.15 0.81
CA GLY A 27 0.51 -9.61 0.95
C GLY A 27 1.72 -10.05 1.76
N PHE A 28 2.87 -9.39 1.62
CA PHE A 28 4.04 -9.58 2.50
C PHE A 28 3.70 -9.18 3.93
N LEU A 29 3.12 -8.00 4.13
CA LEU A 29 2.72 -7.52 5.46
C LEU A 29 1.69 -8.48 6.12
N ARG A 30 0.76 -9.03 5.34
CA ARG A 30 -0.21 -10.04 5.82
C ARG A 30 0.46 -11.30 6.35
N LYS A 31 1.58 -11.74 5.76
CA LYS A 31 2.33 -12.90 6.24
C LYS A 31 2.96 -12.65 7.62
N ILE A 32 3.21 -11.38 7.96
CA ILE A 32 3.84 -10.95 9.21
C ILE A 32 2.77 -10.68 10.29
N GLU A 33 1.76 -9.87 9.95
CA GLU A 33 0.79 -9.31 10.91
C GLU A 33 -0.60 -9.99 10.87
N GLY A 34 -0.85 -10.87 9.90
CA GLY A 34 -1.98 -11.80 9.92
C GLY A 34 -3.36 -11.19 9.60
N ILE A 35 -4.34 -11.45 10.48
CA ILE A 35 -5.78 -11.34 10.19
C ILE A 35 -6.23 -9.89 9.94
N GLU A 36 -5.67 -8.91 10.66
CA GLU A 36 -6.08 -7.50 10.50
C GLU A 36 -5.76 -7.00 9.09
N VAL A 37 -4.57 -7.34 8.57
CA VAL A 37 -4.15 -6.99 7.21
C VAL A 37 -5.00 -7.70 6.17
N ASP A 38 -5.34 -8.98 6.39
CA ASP A 38 -6.22 -9.71 5.48
C ASP A 38 -7.62 -9.07 5.38
N LYS A 39 -8.19 -8.66 6.52
CA LYS A 39 -9.49 -7.95 6.56
C LYS A 39 -9.41 -6.61 5.84
N PHE A 40 -8.33 -5.85 6.03
CA PHE A 40 -8.12 -4.58 5.35
C PHE A 40 -8.06 -4.76 3.83
N ILE A 41 -7.25 -5.71 3.34
CA ILE A 41 -7.12 -6.02 1.91
C ILE A 41 -8.47 -6.40 1.31
N LYS A 42 -9.25 -7.27 2.00
CA LYS A 42 -10.57 -7.69 1.53
C LYS A 42 -11.57 -6.53 1.46
N THR A 43 -11.60 -5.70 2.50
CA THR A 43 -12.54 -4.57 2.62
C THR A 43 -12.24 -3.46 1.61
N ARG A 44 -10.98 -3.29 1.21
CA ARG A 44 -10.54 -2.24 0.27
C ARG A 44 -10.11 -2.76 -1.09
N ARG A 45 -10.49 -3.99 -1.45
CA ARG A 45 -9.99 -4.68 -2.66
C ARG A 45 -10.07 -3.83 -3.93
N GLU A 46 -11.24 -3.24 -4.22
CA GLU A 46 -11.45 -2.44 -5.44
C GLU A 46 -10.62 -1.15 -5.43
N ALA A 47 -10.60 -0.44 -4.30
CA ALA A 47 -9.81 0.78 -4.15
C ALA A 47 -8.30 0.52 -4.26
N LEU A 48 -7.82 -0.63 -3.75
CA LEU A 48 -6.43 -1.05 -3.88
C LEU A 48 -6.04 -1.40 -5.32
N ILE A 49 -6.96 -2.00 -6.09
CA ILE A 49 -6.76 -2.24 -7.53
C ILE A 49 -6.66 -0.89 -8.26
N ALA A 50 -7.61 0.02 -8.02
CA ALA A 50 -7.61 1.34 -8.65
C ALA A 50 -6.34 2.14 -8.33
N LEU A 51 -5.85 2.08 -7.09
CA LEU A 51 -4.61 2.73 -6.67
C LEU A 51 -3.38 2.17 -7.38
N GLU A 52 -3.33 0.86 -7.58
CA GLU A 52 -2.23 0.22 -8.30
C GLU A 52 -2.27 0.51 -9.80
N ASP A 53 -3.46 0.44 -10.41
CA ASP A 53 -3.66 0.77 -11.81
C ASP A 53 -3.31 2.24 -12.08
N ALA A 54 -3.63 3.16 -11.16
CA ALA A 54 -3.27 4.57 -11.30
C ALA A 54 -1.76 4.79 -11.40
N TYR A 55 -0.95 3.99 -10.69
CA TYR A 55 0.51 4.05 -10.78
C TYR A 55 1.03 3.54 -12.14
N LEU A 56 0.43 2.48 -12.70
CA LEU A 56 0.80 1.97 -14.02
C LEU A 56 0.34 2.92 -15.14
N LEU A 57 -0.92 3.37 -15.07
CA LEU A 57 -1.54 4.20 -16.08
C LEU A 57 -0.89 5.57 -16.16
N SER A 58 -0.60 6.23 -15.04
CA SER A 58 0.08 7.54 -15.05
C SER A 58 1.52 7.47 -15.59
N ARG A 59 2.17 6.32 -15.51
CA ARG A 59 3.56 6.13 -15.94
C ARG A 59 3.69 5.73 -17.40
N TYR A 60 2.75 4.93 -17.90
CA TYR A 60 2.84 4.30 -19.22
C TYR A 60 1.78 4.79 -20.21
N PHE A 61 0.80 5.56 -19.74
CA PHE A 61 -0.31 6.04 -20.55
C PHE A 61 -0.65 7.51 -20.24
N LEU A 62 -1.23 8.22 -21.21
CA LEU A 62 -1.75 9.57 -21.02
C LEU A 62 -3.17 9.54 -20.44
N ARG A 63 -3.37 8.88 -19.30
CA ARG A 63 -4.65 8.95 -18.61
C ARG A 63 -4.67 10.20 -17.73
N GLU A 64 -5.53 11.12 -18.08
CA GLU A 64 -5.90 12.22 -17.19
C GLU A 64 -6.93 11.75 -16.17
N TYR A 65 -6.81 12.24 -14.95
CA TYR A 65 -7.77 12.01 -13.87
C TYR A 65 -8.43 13.32 -13.53
N ASN A 66 -9.75 13.33 -13.38
CA ASN A 66 -10.42 14.50 -12.82
C ASN A 66 -10.12 14.63 -11.32
N ARG A 67 -10.55 15.76 -10.75
CA ARG A 67 -10.29 16.08 -9.34
C ARG A 67 -10.85 15.01 -8.41
N GLU A 68 -12.09 14.58 -8.65
CA GLU A 68 -12.80 13.63 -7.79
C GLU A 68 -12.15 12.24 -7.83
N GLU A 69 -11.67 11.79 -9.00
CA GLU A 69 -10.91 10.55 -9.14
C GLU A 69 -9.57 10.63 -8.41
N ALA A 70 -8.84 11.74 -8.58
CA ALA A 70 -7.56 11.96 -7.91
C ALA A 70 -7.73 12.01 -6.38
N GLU A 71 -8.78 12.67 -5.88
CA GLU A 71 -9.11 12.73 -4.46
C GLU A 71 -9.41 11.33 -3.90
N ARG A 72 -10.21 10.51 -4.59
CA ARG A 72 -10.46 9.12 -4.15
C ARG A 72 -9.19 8.28 -4.10
N LEU A 73 -8.30 8.43 -5.08
CA LEU A 73 -6.99 7.73 -5.10
C LEU A 73 -6.07 8.20 -3.97
N TYR A 74 -6.09 9.50 -3.68
CA TYR A 74 -5.36 10.08 -2.56
C TYR A 74 -5.87 9.57 -1.22
N GLU A 75 -7.19 9.51 -1.02
CA GLU A 75 -7.81 9.02 0.22
C GLU A 75 -7.41 7.58 0.51
N ILE A 76 -7.50 6.67 -0.47
CA ILE A 76 -7.06 5.28 -0.26
C ILE A 76 -5.55 5.20 -0.02
N ALA A 77 -4.75 6.05 -0.68
CA ALA A 77 -3.31 6.08 -0.44
C ALA A 77 -2.96 6.47 1.01
N VAL A 78 -3.64 7.48 1.55
CA VAL A 78 -3.52 7.90 2.95
C VAL A 78 -4.02 6.80 3.89
N GLU A 79 -5.16 6.18 3.59
CA GLU A 79 -5.71 5.09 4.39
C GLU A 79 -4.74 3.92 4.50
N VAL A 80 -4.12 3.50 3.40
CA VAL A 80 -3.12 2.42 3.39
C VAL A 80 -1.91 2.77 4.27
N ILE A 81 -1.41 4.01 4.19
CA ILE A 81 -0.26 4.45 5.00
C ILE A 81 -0.63 4.45 6.49
N LYS A 82 -1.75 5.05 6.86
CA LYS A 82 -2.24 5.06 8.26
C LYS A 82 -2.50 3.67 8.80
N PHE A 83 -3.03 2.77 7.96
CA PHE A 83 -3.21 1.38 8.34
C PHE A 83 -1.86 0.70 8.60
N ALA A 84 -0.89 0.89 7.71
CA ALA A 84 0.44 0.31 7.83
C ALA A 84 1.23 0.86 9.04
N GLU A 85 1.05 2.14 9.39
CA GLU A 85 1.70 2.78 10.55
C GLU A 85 1.49 2.03 11.86
N LYS A 86 0.33 1.37 12.03
CA LYS A 86 0.00 0.60 13.24
C LYS A 86 1.00 -0.51 13.55
N PHE A 87 1.68 -1.03 12.52
CA PHE A 87 2.60 -2.16 12.65
C PHE A 87 4.05 -1.70 12.79
N ARG A 88 4.32 -0.39 12.71
CA ARG A 88 5.67 0.13 12.86
C ARG A 88 6.13 -0.02 14.31
N ARG A 89 7.22 -0.75 14.50
CA ARG A 89 7.87 -0.91 15.81
C ARG A 89 8.94 0.15 15.91
N TYR A 90 8.74 1.15 16.77
CA TYR A 90 9.86 2.03 17.13
C TYR A 90 10.87 1.17 17.88
N THR A 91 12.04 0.95 17.30
CA THR A 91 13.22 0.54 18.07
C THR A 91 13.49 1.66 19.07
N ARG A 92 13.16 1.40 20.34
CA ARG A 92 13.83 2.06 21.45
C ARG A 92 15.24 1.46 21.48
N ASP A 93 16.15 2.10 20.77
CA ASP A 93 17.57 2.03 21.08
C ASP A 93 17.87 2.99 22.24
#